data_AF-A0A3D8RUT6-F1
#
_entry.id   AF-A0A3D8RUT6-F1
#
_cell.length_a   1.000
_cell.length_b   1.000
_cell.length_c   1.000
_cell.angle_alpha   90.00
_cell.angle_beta   90.00
_cell.angle_gamma   90.00
#
_symmetry.space_group_name_H-M   'P 1'
#
loop_
_entity.id
_entity.type
_entity.pdbx_description
1 polymer ?
#
loop_
_entity_poly.entity_id
_entity_poly.type
_entity_poly.pdbx_seq_one_letter_code
_entity_poly.pdbx_strand_id
1 'polypeptide(L)'
;MKVLLLGITGNVGSRLAPALIAHKHQVVAYVRPSSKNKIDPVLAKQLLAIHEGDATETDAIKHAILANDCSAVVNTAGLAAITPLSSSTGLPQIFAAVVAATVAAHQARGKDSPPIRLWMLSGATILDNPFKPGKQLGDSVPLFPEHRVNWKLIEKTNKEDVSWSLMCPSNMVPEPTPMSLEERRGNLVAGADKPPAWRRTWLDRIPVLGGFLGVAAQMAAYEIPLEGCADFLASDLEKGLNSEYIGHRVSLKVTARSS
;
A
#
# COMPACT_ATOMS: atom_id res chain seq x y z
N MET A 1 12.50 10.38 -6.26
CA MET A 1 13.15 9.66 -5.13
C MET A 1 13.81 8.37 -5.62
N LYS A 2 14.79 7.83 -4.88
CA LYS A 2 15.22 6.43 -5.03
C LYS A 2 14.32 5.53 -4.19
N VAL A 3 13.67 4.55 -4.84
CA VAL A 3 12.59 3.75 -4.27
C VAL A 3 12.95 2.28 -4.36
N LEU A 4 13.03 1.60 -3.21
CA LEU A 4 13.05 0.14 -3.16
C LEU A 4 11.62 -0.40 -3.32
N LEU A 5 11.35 -1.16 -4.37
CA LEU A 5 10.05 -1.76 -4.64
C LEU A 5 10.10 -3.28 -4.42
N LEU A 6 9.39 -3.75 -3.38
CA LEU A 6 9.14 -5.17 -3.17
C LEU A 6 7.83 -5.59 -3.84
N GLY A 7 7.84 -6.75 -4.48
CA GLY A 7 6.63 -7.30 -5.14
C GLY A 7 6.39 -6.76 -6.55
N ILE A 8 7.45 -6.31 -7.24
CA ILE A 8 7.39 -5.74 -8.60
C ILE A 8 6.66 -6.61 -9.64
N THR A 9 6.60 -7.93 -9.46
CA THR A 9 5.92 -8.85 -10.38
C THR A 9 4.46 -9.12 -10.01
N GLY A 10 3.96 -8.53 -8.93
CA GLY A 10 2.56 -8.65 -8.49
C GLY A 10 1.63 -7.71 -9.25
N ASN A 11 0.31 -7.83 -9.01
CA ASN A 11 -0.70 -7.01 -9.70
C ASN A 11 -0.47 -5.51 -9.54
N VAL A 12 -0.20 -5.05 -8.31
CA VAL A 12 0.11 -3.63 -8.03
C VAL A 12 1.55 -3.30 -8.45
N GLY A 13 2.53 -4.10 -8.03
CA GLY A 13 3.95 -3.81 -8.29
C GLY A 13 4.30 -3.66 -9.77
N SER A 14 3.68 -4.47 -10.65
CA SER A 14 3.92 -4.43 -12.10
C SER A 14 3.44 -3.14 -12.76
N ARG A 15 2.46 -2.47 -12.15
CA ARG A 15 1.94 -1.15 -12.57
C ARG A 15 2.64 0.00 -11.86
N LEU A 16 3.07 -0.24 -10.62
CA LEU A 16 3.76 0.78 -9.82
C LEU A 16 5.17 1.07 -10.35
N ALA A 17 5.93 0.07 -10.79
CA ALA A 17 7.27 0.30 -11.34
C ALA A 17 7.28 1.29 -12.53
N PRO A 18 6.48 1.11 -13.60
CA PRO A 18 6.40 2.08 -14.68
C PRO A 18 5.82 3.44 -14.23
N ALA A 19 4.85 3.46 -13.30
CA ALA A 19 4.34 4.71 -12.73
C ALA A 19 5.43 5.50 -12.00
N LEU A 20 6.23 4.85 -11.15
CA LEU A 20 7.38 5.46 -10.47
C LEU A 20 8.37 6.06 -11.47
N ILE A 21 8.70 5.34 -12.55
CA ILE A 21 9.61 5.83 -13.59
C ILE A 21 9.01 7.05 -14.32
N ALA A 22 7.71 7.00 -14.67
CA ALA A 22 7.01 8.12 -15.31
C ALA A 22 7.01 9.38 -14.42
N HIS A 23 6.94 9.20 -13.10
CA HIS A 23 7.07 10.25 -12.08
C HIS A 23 8.53 10.59 -11.73
N LYS A 24 9.50 10.17 -12.55
CA LYS A 24 10.94 10.49 -12.40
C LYS A 24 11.56 9.95 -11.10
N HIS A 25 10.98 8.92 -10.50
CA HIS A 25 11.64 8.15 -9.45
C HIS A 25 12.63 7.16 -10.05
N GLN A 26 13.69 6.86 -9.30
CA GLN A 26 14.63 5.79 -9.62
C GLN A 26 14.17 4.54 -8.86
N VAL A 27 13.97 3.43 -9.58
CA VAL A 27 13.40 2.21 -8.99
C VAL A 27 14.48 1.16 -8.81
N VAL A 28 14.61 0.66 -7.59
CA VAL A 28 15.39 -0.53 -7.24
C VAL A 28 14.39 -1.65 -7.00
N ALA A 29 14.42 -2.70 -7.81
CA ALA A 29 13.55 -3.84 -7.62
C ALA A 29 14.14 -4.80 -6.58
N TYR A 30 13.30 -5.31 -5.69
CA TYR A 30 13.62 -6.45 -4.83
C TYR A 30 12.61 -7.57 -5.11
N VAL A 31 13.12 -8.70 -5.61
CA VAL A 31 12.29 -9.76 -6.18
C VAL A 31 12.80 -11.13 -5.75
N ARG A 32 11.89 -12.10 -5.60
CA ARG A 32 12.28 -13.48 -5.40
C ARG A 32 13.05 -13.99 -6.63
N PRO A 33 14.13 -14.78 -6.46
CA PRO A 33 14.88 -15.33 -7.59
C PRO A 33 14.00 -15.99 -8.66
N SER A 34 13.02 -16.79 -8.22
CA SER A 34 12.05 -17.48 -9.09
C SER A 34 11.12 -16.55 -9.88
N SER A 35 11.05 -15.27 -9.52
CA SER A 35 10.18 -14.27 -10.14
C SER A 35 10.96 -13.24 -10.96
N LYS A 36 12.30 -13.21 -10.91
CA LYS A 36 13.12 -12.24 -11.66
C LYS A 36 12.83 -12.25 -13.16
N ASN A 37 12.70 -13.44 -13.75
CA ASN A 37 12.43 -13.60 -15.18
C ASN A 37 11.01 -13.17 -15.59
N LYS A 38 10.13 -12.82 -14.64
CA LYS A 38 8.78 -12.28 -14.90
C LYS A 38 8.78 -10.76 -15.04
N ILE A 39 9.89 -10.10 -14.75
CA ILE A 39 10.03 -8.66 -14.99
C ILE A 39 10.15 -8.44 -16.49
N ASP A 40 9.33 -7.56 -17.03
CA ASP A 40 9.38 -7.18 -18.44
C ASP A 40 10.82 -6.71 -18.82
N PRO A 41 11.42 -7.21 -19.90
CA PRO A 41 12.80 -6.86 -20.27
C PRO A 41 13.02 -5.37 -20.57
N VAL A 42 12.01 -4.66 -21.07
CA VAL A 42 12.10 -3.22 -21.35
C VAL A 42 12.06 -2.43 -20.04
N LEU A 43 11.21 -2.84 -19.10
CA LEU A 43 11.17 -2.29 -17.75
C LEU A 43 12.49 -2.58 -17.01
N ALA A 44 13.01 -3.81 -17.09
CA ALA A 44 14.23 -4.22 -16.40
C ALA A 44 15.44 -3.34 -16.73
N LYS A 45 15.54 -2.86 -17.97
CA LYS A 45 16.61 -1.93 -18.42
C LYS A 45 16.47 -0.51 -17.86
N GLN A 46 15.29 -0.15 -17.37
CA GLN A 46 15.02 1.16 -16.77
C GLN A 46 15.17 1.15 -15.24
N LEU A 47 15.29 -0.03 -14.62
CA LEU A 47 15.53 -0.17 -13.19
C LEU A 47 16.97 0.22 -12.86
N LEU A 48 17.16 0.89 -11.73
CA LEU A 48 18.48 1.26 -11.22
C LEU A 48 19.28 0.02 -10.81
N ALA A 49 18.61 -0.94 -10.16
CA ALA A 49 19.18 -2.21 -9.75
C ALA A 49 18.07 -3.25 -9.53
N ILE A 50 18.45 -4.53 -9.58
CA ILE A 50 17.58 -5.66 -9.24
C ILE A 50 18.30 -6.48 -8.17
N HIS A 51 17.70 -6.56 -6.99
CA HIS A 51 18.14 -7.38 -5.88
C HIS A 51 17.26 -8.62 -5.79
N GLU A 52 17.91 -9.77 -5.64
CA GLU A 52 17.23 -11.05 -5.48
C GLU A 52 17.21 -11.45 -4.01
N GLY A 53 16.05 -11.80 -3.48
CA GLY A 53 15.92 -12.25 -2.11
C GLY A 53 14.48 -12.55 -1.69
N ASP A 54 14.32 -13.11 -0.49
CA ASP A 54 13.00 -13.27 0.12
C ASP A 54 12.62 -11.97 0.86
N ALA A 55 11.34 -11.61 0.79
CA ALA A 55 10.79 -10.44 1.46
C ALA A 55 10.60 -10.66 2.97
N THR A 56 10.91 -11.86 3.49
CA THR A 56 11.01 -12.12 4.94
C THR A 56 12.42 -11.85 5.51
N GLU A 57 13.42 -11.67 4.66
CA GLU A 57 14.83 -11.51 5.08
C GLU A 57 15.15 -10.05 5.38
N THR A 58 15.01 -9.68 6.65
CA THR A 58 15.19 -8.30 7.13
C THR A 58 16.56 -7.71 6.76
N ASP A 59 17.64 -8.46 6.99
CA ASP A 59 19.00 -7.97 6.73
C ASP A 59 19.29 -7.80 5.24
N ALA A 60 18.73 -8.67 4.38
CA ALA A 60 18.87 -8.57 2.93
C ALA A 60 18.13 -7.33 2.39
N ILE A 61 16.92 -7.06 2.89
CA ILE A 61 16.16 -5.85 2.55
C ILE A 61 16.92 -4.60 3.02
N LYS A 62 17.40 -4.59 4.26
CA LYS A 62 18.22 -3.50 4.80
C LYS A 62 19.44 -3.24 3.94
N HIS A 63 20.15 -4.30 3.54
CA HIS A 63 21.30 -4.19 2.66
C HIS A 63 20.93 -3.56 1.31
N ALA A 64 19.82 -3.97 0.68
CA ALA A 64 19.34 -3.36 -0.55
C ALA A 64 18.99 -1.87 -0.38
N ILE A 65 18.38 -1.47 0.75
CA ILE A 65 18.10 -0.06 1.06
C ILE A 65 19.40 0.75 1.15
N LEU A 66 20.40 0.24 1.86
CA LEU A 66 21.66 0.95 2.12
C LEU A 66 22.56 0.99 0.88
N ALA A 67 22.74 -0.14 0.18
CA ALA A 67 23.61 -0.26 -0.98
C ALA A 67 23.20 0.65 -2.16
N ASN A 68 21.92 1.01 -2.24
CA ASN A 68 21.38 1.88 -3.29
C ASN A 68 20.97 3.26 -2.76
N ASP A 69 21.18 3.53 -1.48
CA ASP A 69 20.79 4.78 -0.84
C ASP A 69 19.30 5.13 -1.07
N CYS A 70 18.42 4.14 -0.86
CA CYS A 70 16.98 4.29 -1.08
C CYS A 70 16.36 5.22 -0.02
N SER A 71 15.80 6.34 -0.47
CA SER A 71 15.05 7.29 0.36
C SER A 71 13.59 6.86 0.62
N ALA A 72 13.09 5.89 -0.14
CA ALA A 72 11.74 5.36 -0.02
C ALA A 72 11.72 3.84 -0.18
N VAL A 73 10.73 3.20 0.45
CA VAL A 73 10.43 1.78 0.31
C VAL A 73 8.93 1.62 0.05
N VAL A 74 8.57 0.80 -0.94
CA VAL A 74 7.18 0.41 -1.20
C VAL A 74 7.07 -1.10 -1.20
N ASN A 75 6.27 -1.65 -0.28
CA ASN A 75 5.96 -3.08 -0.28
C ASN A 75 4.59 -3.34 -0.91
N THR A 76 4.62 -4.04 -2.04
CA THR A 76 3.44 -4.61 -2.69
C THR A 76 3.43 -6.14 -2.66
N ALA A 77 4.38 -6.76 -1.94
CA ALA A 77 4.46 -8.20 -1.76
C ALA A 77 3.62 -8.67 -0.56
N GLY A 78 3.17 -9.92 -0.66
CA GLY A 78 2.30 -10.56 0.32
C GLY A 78 0.82 -10.44 -0.05
N LEU A 79 0.10 -11.54 0.14
CA LEU A 79 -1.34 -11.64 -0.02
C LEU A 79 -1.95 -12.03 1.33
N ALA A 80 -2.95 -11.25 1.76
CA ALA A 80 -3.69 -11.51 2.98
C ALA A 80 -4.56 -12.76 2.84
N ALA A 81 -4.66 -13.53 3.93
CA ALA A 81 -5.71 -14.53 4.08
C ALA A 81 -7.10 -13.84 4.07
N ILE A 82 -8.06 -14.35 3.29
CA ILE A 82 -9.43 -13.81 3.25
C ILE A 82 -10.13 -14.03 4.59
N THR A 83 -9.96 -15.22 5.16
CA THR A 83 -10.53 -15.63 6.46
C THR A 83 -9.44 -16.22 7.37
N PRO A 84 -9.67 -16.32 8.69
CA PRO A 84 -8.74 -16.99 9.60
C PRO A 84 -8.44 -18.46 9.25
N LEU A 85 -9.30 -19.10 8.43
CA LEU A 85 -9.17 -20.49 8.02
C LEU A 85 -8.46 -20.65 6.66
N SER A 86 -8.21 -19.55 5.94
CA SER A 86 -7.49 -19.57 4.66
C SER A 86 -6.01 -19.27 4.86
N SER A 87 -5.15 -19.92 4.06
CA SER A 87 -3.72 -19.65 4.07
C SER A 87 -3.41 -18.26 3.52
N SER A 88 -2.57 -17.50 4.24
CA SER A 88 -1.91 -16.32 3.68
C SER A 88 -0.58 -16.71 3.05
N THR A 89 -0.04 -15.82 2.21
CA THR A 89 1.31 -16.01 1.64
C THR A 89 2.40 -15.38 2.51
N GLY A 90 2.21 -15.42 3.84
CA GLY A 90 3.15 -14.86 4.80
C GLY A 90 3.12 -13.34 4.91
N LEU A 91 1.97 -12.71 4.64
CA LEU A 91 1.82 -11.25 4.67
C LEU A 91 2.31 -10.63 6.00
N PRO A 92 1.99 -11.16 7.20
CA PRO A 92 2.50 -10.61 8.46
C PRO A 92 4.02 -10.66 8.58
N GLN A 93 4.64 -11.76 8.16
CA GLN A 93 6.09 -11.95 8.22
C GLN A 93 6.82 -10.98 7.28
N ILE A 94 6.35 -10.89 6.04
CA ILE A 94 6.88 -9.93 5.05
C ILE A 94 6.72 -8.50 5.58
N PHE A 95 5.54 -8.17 6.10
CA PHE A 95 5.25 -6.83 6.61
C PHE A 95 6.20 -6.45 7.76
N ALA A 96 6.35 -7.34 8.74
CA ALA A 96 7.25 -7.13 9.87
C ALA A 96 8.72 -6.98 9.42
N ALA A 97 9.18 -7.84 8.50
CA ALA A 97 10.54 -7.80 7.98
C ALA A 97 10.84 -6.49 7.24
N VAL A 98 9.94 -6.02 6.38
CA VAL A 98 10.11 -4.74 5.67
C VAL A 98 10.15 -3.55 6.63
N VAL A 99 9.24 -3.51 7.62
CA VAL A 99 9.25 -2.44 8.63
C VAL A 99 10.55 -2.45 9.42
N ALA A 100 10.97 -3.62 9.93
CA ALA A 100 12.22 -3.76 10.68
C ALA A 100 13.45 -3.37 9.85
N ALA A 101 13.50 -3.80 8.58
CA ALA A 101 14.59 -3.48 7.67
C ALA A 101 14.68 -1.98 7.40
N THR A 102 13.54 -1.32 7.23
CA THR A 102 13.45 0.13 6.98
C THR A 102 13.94 0.92 8.20
N VAL A 103 13.47 0.57 9.40
CA VAL A 103 13.94 1.17 10.66
C VAL A 103 15.45 0.96 10.82
N ALA A 104 15.92 -0.28 10.67
CA ALA A 104 17.34 -0.60 10.86
C ALA A 104 18.24 0.05 9.79
N ALA A 105 17.73 0.29 8.58
CA ALA A 105 18.45 1.02 7.54
C ALA A 105 18.57 2.52 7.88
N HIS A 106 17.50 3.15 8.37
CA HIS A 106 17.57 4.54 8.84
C HIS A 106 18.54 4.70 10.00
N GLN A 107 18.44 3.84 11.01
CA GLN A 107 19.34 3.86 12.16
C GLN A 107 20.82 3.70 11.76
N ALA A 108 21.10 2.86 10.75
CA ALA A 108 22.44 2.68 10.21
C ALA A 108 22.96 3.90 9.44
N ARG A 109 22.08 4.75 8.88
CA ARG A 109 22.46 6.03 8.27
C ARG A 109 22.76 7.12 9.30
N GLY A 110 22.34 6.92 10.55
CA GLY A 110 22.54 7.86 11.65
C GLY A 110 21.36 8.79 11.88
N LYS A 111 21.29 9.36 13.09
CA LYS A 111 20.15 10.15 13.57
C LYS A 111 19.91 11.46 12.81
N ASP A 112 20.95 11.99 12.18
CA ASP A 112 20.85 13.23 11.38
C ASP A 112 20.30 12.97 9.97
N SER A 113 20.14 11.71 9.58
CA SER A 113 19.54 11.36 8.30
C SER A 113 18.01 11.48 8.36
N PRO A 114 17.36 11.96 7.28
CA PRO A 114 15.92 12.04 7.23
C PRO A 114 15.27 10.65 7.29
N PRO A 115 14.07 10.51 7.90
CA PRO A 115 13.36 9.24 7.98
C PRO A 115 13.10 8.66 6.58
N ILE A 116 13.07 7.34 6.49
CA ILE A 116 12.75 6.67 5.22
C ILE A 116 11.24 6.71 5.02
N ARG A 117 10.82 7.13 3.82
CA ARG A 117 9.39 7.12 3.42
C ARG A 117 8.96 5.68 3.13
N LEU A 118 7.96 5.17 3.85
CA LEU A 118 7.49 3.79 3.72
C LEU A 118 6.03 3.71 3.30
N TRP A 119 5.75 3.05 2.18
CA TRP A 119 4.39 2.66 1.79
C TRP A 119 4.21 1.15 1.89
N MET A 120 3.14 0.71 2.55
CA MET A 120 2.76 -0.70 2.63
C MET A 120 1.32 -0.89 2.14
N LEU A 121 1.04 -2.00 1.45
CA LEU A 121 -0.32 -2.42 1.18
C LEU A 121 -0.97 -3.02 2.44
N SER A 122 -2.25 -2.70 2.62
CA SER A 122 -3.14 -3.23 3.65
C SER A 122 -4.54 -3.42 3.05
N GLY A 123 -5.59 -3.40 3.86
CA GLY A 123 -6.99 -3.54 3.39
C GLY A 123 -7.93 -2.55 4.05
N ALA A 124 -9.05 -2.25 3.40
CA ALA A 124 -10.05 -1.30 3.89
C ALA A 124 -10.64 -1.66 5.26
N THR A 125 -10.52 -2.92 5.70
CA THR A 125 -11.08 -3.39 7.00
C THR A 125 -10.45 -2.70 8.21
N ILE A 126 -9.25 -2.13 8.09
CA ILE A 126 -8.62 -1.37 9.17
C ILE A 126 -8.95 0.12 9.18
N LEU A 127 -9.76 0.61 8.23
CA LEU A 127 -10.20 2.01 8.26
C LEU A 127 -11.26 2.22 9.34
N ASP A 128 -11.32 3.41 9.88
CA ASP A 128 -12.33 3.81 10.85
C ASP A 128 -13.69 3.89 10.18
N ASN A 129 -14.73 3.43 10.89
CA ASN A 129 -16.10 3.56 10.45
C ASN A 129 -16.60 4.99 10.72
N PRO A 130 -16.94 5.79 9.68
CA PRO A 130 -17.35 7.18 9.87
C PRO A 130 -18.62 7.36 10.70
N PHE A 131 -19.44 6.31 10.84
CA PHE A 131 -20.73 6.35 11.52
C PHE A 131 -20.80 5.51 12.79
N LYS A 132 -19.69 4.87 13.18
CA LYS A 132 -19.54 4.13 14.43
C LYS A 132 -18.22 4.53 15.09
N PRO A 133 -18.21 5.60 15.90
CA PRO A 133 -17.00 6.08 16.57
C PRO A 133 -16.29 4.96 17.35
N GLY A 134 -14.96 4.92 17.24
CA GLY A 134 -14.12 3.91 17.90
C GLY A 134 -14.23 2.49 17.31
N LYS A 135 -14.92 2.32 16.18
CA LYS A 135 -15.01 1.05 15.45
C LYS A 135 -14.36 1.15 14.09
N GLN A 136 -13.76 0.05 13.66
CA GLN A 136 -13.24 -0.12 12.31
C GLN A 136 -14.28 -0.76 11.40
N LEU A 137 -14.13 -0.63 10.09
CA LEU A 137 -14.98 -1.35 9.13
C LEU A 137 -14.95 -2.87 9.35
N GLY A 138 -13.76 -3.41 9.64
CA GLY A 138 -13.55 -4.84 9.92
C GLY A 138 -14.20 -5.34 11.20
N ASP A 139 -14.63 -4.48 12.14
CA ASP A 139 -15.41 -4.92 13.30
C ASP A 139 -16.82 -5.39 12.91
N SER A 140 -17.31 -4.96 11.74
CA SER A 140 -18.60 -5.40 11.19
C SER A 140 -18.45 -6.47 10.10
N VAL A 141 -17.23 -6.68 9.58
CA VAL A 141 -16.92 -7.63 8.50
C VAL A 141 -15.60 -8.33 8.84
N PRO A 142 -15.61 -9.56 9.41
CA PRO A 142 -14.42 -10.23 9.93
C PRO A 142 -13.59 -10.89 8.82
N LEU A 143 -13.20 -10.10 7.81
CA LEU A 143 -12.35 -10.51 6.71
C LEU A 143 -10.96 -9.90 6.86
N PHE A 144 -9.96 -10.60 6.31
CA PHE A 144 -8.56 -10.14 6.27
C PHE A 144 -7.99 -9.74 7.64
N PRO A 145 -8.01 -10.65 8.64
CA PRO A 145 -7.64 -10.33 10.02
C PRO A 145 -6.19 -9.84 10.18
N GLU A 146 -5.30 -10.26 9.27
CA GLU A 146 -3.87 -9.94 9.27
C GLU A 146 -3.58 -8.44 9.15
N HIS A 147 -4.43 -7.69 8.44
CA HIS A 147 -4.25 -6.24 8.29
C HIS A 147 -4.28 -5.50 9.64
N ARG A 148 -5.09 -5.97 10.60
CA ARG A 148 -5.14 -5.38 11.95
C ARG A 148 -3.85 -5.62 12.72
N VAL A 149 -3.25 -6.80 12.57
CA VAL A 149 -1.96 -7.14 13.19
C VAL A 149 -0.86 -6.23 12.63
N ASN A 150 -0.81 -6.09 11.30
CA ASN A 150 0.17 -5.27 10.62
C ASN A 150 0.04 -3.78 10.95
N TRP A 151 -1.19 -3.26 11.03
CA TRP A 151 -1.42 -1.88 11.44
C TRP A 151 -0.94 -1.61 12.87
N LYS A 152 -1.28 -2.48 13.82
CA LYS A 152 -0.80 -2.37 15.21
C LYS A 152 0.73 -2.46 15.34
N LEU A 153 1.40 -3.14 14.41
CA LEU A 153 2.85 -3.21 14.37
C LEU A 153 3.43 -1.88 13.91
N ILE A 154 2.99 -1.36 12.77
CA ILE A 154 3.57 -0.13 12.19
C ILE A 154 3.22 1.12 13.00
N GLU A 155 2.05 1.16 13.64
CA GLU A 155 1.62 2.27 14.49
C GLU A 155 2.57 2.53 15.67
N LYS A 156 3.27 1.48 16.13
CA LYS A 156 4.25 1.56 17.23
C LYS A 156 5.63 2.02 16.78
N THR A 157 5.87 2.17 15.48
CA THR A 157 7.18 2.61 14.97
C THR A 157 7.43 4.07 15.31
N ASN A 158 8.69 4.41 15.60
CA ASN A 158 9.08 5.80 15.82
C ASN A 158 8.98 6.57 14.50
N LYS A 159 8.27 7.70 14.51
CA LYS A 159 8.11 8.58 13.35
C LYS A 159 9.43 9.23 12.91
N GLU A 160 10.41 9.31 13.81
CA GLU A 160 11.77 9.78 13.51
C GLU A 160 12.57 8.77 12.67
N ASP A 161 12.24 7.48 12.76
CA ASP A 161 12.92 6.43 12.00
C ASP A 161 12.26 6.23 10.63
N VAL A 162 10.92 6.21 10.60
CA VAL A 162 10.13 5.87 9.42
C VAL A 162 8.89 6.74 9.29
N SER A 163 8.73 7.34 8.11
CA SER A 163 7.52 8.07 7.72
C SER A 163 6.60 7.18 6.89
N TRP A 164 5.75 6.42 7.59
CA TRP A 164 4.94 5.37 6.96
C TRP A 164 3.56 5.85 6.48
N SER A 165 2.99 5.15 5.50
CA SER A 165 1.56 5.20 5.14
C SER A 165 1.07 3.82 4.74
N LEU A 166 -0.19 3.52 5.01
CA LEU A 166 -0.82 2.25 4.63
C LEU A 166 -1.84 2.48 3.52
N MET A 167 -1.66 1.86 2.36
CA MET A 167 -2.67 1.88 1.31
C MET A 167 -3.72 0.80 1.61
N CYS A 168 -4.97 1.21 1.80
CA CYS A 168 -6.10 0.41 2.29
C CYS A 168 -7.22 0.36 1.23
N PRO A 169 -7.00 -0.32 0.09
CA PRO A 169 -8.04 -0.50 -0.92
C PRO A 169 -9.12 -1.46 -0.42
N SER A 170 -10.31 -1.36 -1.02
CA SER A 170 -11.38 -2.36 -0.85
C SER A 170 -11.17 -3.52 -1.83
N ASN A 171 -11.44 -3.27 -3.11
CA ASN A 171 -11.10 -4.16 -4.21
C ASN A 171 -10.25 -3.39 -5.22
N MET A 172 -9.35 -4.08 -5.91
CA MET A 172 -8.57 -3.49 -6.99
C MET A 172 -8.71 -4.31 -8.25
N VAL A 173 -9.10 -3.66 -9.34
CA VAL A 173 -9.28 -4.29 -10.65
C VAL A 173 -8.37 -3.64 -11.68
N PRO A 174 -7.93 -4.37 -12.72
CA PRO A 174 -7.28 -3.74 -13.86
C PRO A 174 -8.19 -2.71 -14.50
N GLU A 175 -7.61 -1.60 -14.93
CA GLU A 175 -8.33 -0.59 -15.69
C GLU A 175 -8.89 -1.21 -17.00
N PRO A 176 -10.20 -1.08 -17.27
CA PRO A 176 -10.82 -1.75 -18.42
C PRO A 176 -10.45 -1.09 -19.76
N THR A 177 -10.00 0.16 -19.75
CA THR A 177 -9.62 0.92 -20.94
C THR A 177 -8.46 1.83 -20.57
N PRO A 178 -7.39 1.92 -21.38
CA PRO A 178 -6.27 2.80 -21.08
C PRO A 178 -6.71 4.28 -20.98
N MET A 179 -6.56 4.89 -19.80
CA MET A 179 -6.67 6.33 -19.60
C MET A 179 -5.29 6.99 -19.59
N SER A 180 -5.25 8.28 -19.92
CA SER A 180 -4.09 9.14 -19.71
C SER A 180 -3.81 9.35 -18.22
N LEU A 181 -2.59 9.83 -17.90
CA LEU A 181 -2.18 10.11 -16.53
C LEU A 181 -3.08 11.18 -15.86
N GLU A 182 -3.43 12.22 -16.60
CA GLU A 182 -4.28 13.31 -16.12
C GLU A 182 -5.70 12.82 -15.79
N GLU A 183 -6.27 11.99 -16.67
CA GLU A 183 -7.58 11.38 -16.44
C GLU A 183 -7.57 10.48 -15.21
N ARG A 184 -6.51 9.69 -14.98
CA ARG A 184 -6.40 8.86 -13.76
C ARG A 184 -6.39 9.71 -12.50
N ARG A 185 -5.61 10.79 -12.48
CA ARG A 185 -5.47 11.69 -11.31
C ARG A 185 -6.77 12.41 -10.98
N GLY A 186 -7.49 12.89 -11.99
CA GLY A 186 -8.76 13.60 -11.80
C GLY A 186 -9.89 12.72 -11.28
N ASN A 187 -9.75 11.40 -11.37
CA ASN A 187 -10.82 10.44 -11.08
C ASN A 187 -10.73 9.78 -9.70
N LEU A 188 -9.72 10.09 -8.87
CA LEU A 188 -9.56 9.48 -7.55
C LEU A 188 -9.60 10.52 -6.44
N VAL A 189 -10.35 10.20 -5.38
CA VAL A 189 -10.32 10.94 -4.11
C VAL A 189 -9.73 10.03 -3.05
N ALA A 190 -8.79 10.57 -2.28
CA ALA A 190 -8.15 9.90 -1.16
C ALA A 190 -8.75 10.34 0.18
N GLY A 191 -8.82 9.43 1.14
CA GLY A 191 -9.21 9.69 2.52
C GLY A 191 -8.19 9.11 3.50
N ALA A 192 -7.83 9.90 4.51
CA ALA A 192 -6.96 9.50 5.60
C ALA A 192 -7.78 8.95 6.77
N ASP A 193 -7.41 7.77 7.24
CA ASP A 193 -8.00 6.93 8.30
C ASP A 193 -9.45 6.48 8.09
N LYS A 194 -10.19 7.17 7.22
CA LYS A 194 -11.59 6.92 6.89
C LYS A 194 -11.75 6.83 5.37
N PRO A 195 -12.70 6.02 4.88
CA PRO A 195 -13.03 6.00 3.47
C PRO A 195 -13.58 7.36 3.01
N PRO A 196 -13.09 7.92 1.89
CA PRO A 196 -13.59 9.18 1.36
C PRO A 196 -15.01 9.03 0.82
N ALA A 197 -15.88 9.99 1.14
CA ALA A 197 -17.29 10.00 0.69
C ALA A 197 -18.08 8.74 1.08
N TRP A 198 -17.84 8.20 2.28
CA TRP A 198 -18.63 7.12 2.88
C TRP A 198 -20.01 7.64 3.29
N ARG A 199 -21.08 6.95 2.87
CA ARG A 199 -22.46 7.37 3.11
C ARG A 199 -23.16 6.42 4.07
N ARG A 200 -24.22 6.86 4.75
CA ARG A 200 -25.09 5.93 5.47
C ARG A 200 -26.10 5.35 4.50
N THR A 201 -26.34 4.05 4.61
CA THR A 201 -27.40 3.35 3.88
C THR A 201 -28.59 3.10 4.80
N TRP A 202 -29.75 2.78 4.23
CA TRP A 202 -30.88 2.34 5.04
C TRP A 202 -30.61 0.97 5.70
N LEU A 203 -29.74 0.15 5.10
CA LEU A 203 -29.32 -1.16 5.63
C LEU A 203 -28.65 -1.04 6.99
N ASP A 204 -27.92 0.06 7.25
CA ASP A 204 -27.28 0.33 8.54
C ASP A 204 -28.25 0.35 9.73
N ARG A 205 -29.56 0.52 9.46
CA ARG A 205 -30.62 0.57 10.49
C ARG A 205 -31.19 -0.80 10.85
N ILE A 206 -30.84 -1.86 10.12
CA ILE A 206 -31.34 -3.21 10.41
C ILE A 206 -30.74 -3.69 11.73
N PRO A 207 -31.54 -4.08 12.74
CA PRO A 207 -31.02 -4.61 13.99
C PRO A 207 -30.10 -5.80 13.77
N VAL A 208 -29.02 -5.89 14.56
CA VAL A 208 -28.01 -6.97 14.56
C VAL A 208 -27.15 -7.02 13.28
N LEU A 209 -27.74 -7.08 12.09
CA LEU A 209 -27.05 -7.28 10.82
C LEU A 209 -26.71 -5.98 10.07
N GLY A 210 -27.30 -4.85 10.44
CA GLY A 210 -27.18 -3.61 9.66
C GLY A 210 -25.74 -3.11 9.51
N GLY A 211 -24.89 -3.36 10.50
CA GLY A 211 -23.47 -3.04 10.40
C GLY A 211 -22.74 -3.81 9.29
N PHE A 212 -22.99 -5.12 9.20
CA PHE A 212 -22.41 -5.97 8.16
C PHE A 212 -22.98 -5.57 6.79
N LEU A 213 -24.30 -5.47 6.67
CA LEU A 213 -24.99 -5.16 5.41
C LEU A 213 -24.61 -3.78 4.86
N GLY A 214 -24.52 -2.76 5.73
CA GLY A 214 -24.13 -1.40 5.33
C GLY A 214 -22.69 -1.32 4.84
N VAL A 215 -21.75 -2.02 5.50
CA VAL A 215 -20.36 -2.08 5.04
C VAL A 215 -20.26 -2.87 3.74
N ALA A 216 -20.85 -4.07 3.67
CA ALA A 216 -20.81 -4.91 2.48
C ALA A 216 -21.40 -4.21 1.25
N ALA A 217 -22.53 -3.52 1.39
CA ALA A 217 -23.17 -2.78 0.30
C ALA A 217 -22.30 -1.64 -0.25
N GLN A 218 -21.50 -1.00 0.60
CA GLN A 218 -20.65 0.09 0.15
C GLN A 218 -19.27 -0.33 -0.32
N MET A 219 -18.69 -1.41 0.19
CA MET A 219 -17.34 -1.82 -0.19
C MET A 219 -17.16 -2.02 -1.70
N ALA A 220 -18.21 -2.42 -2.41
CA ALA A 220 -18.21 -2.52 -3.88
C ALA A 220 -17.98 -1.16 -4.58
N ALA A 221 -18.48 -0.06 -4.00
CA ALA A 221 -18.29 1.29 -4.53
C ALA A 221 -16.90 1.89 -4.24
N TYR A 222 -16.02 1.13 -3.58
CA TYR A 222 -14.61 1.46 -3.33
C TYR A 222 -13.66 0.55 -4.11
N GLU A 223 -14.18 -0.12 -5.14
CA GLU A 223 -13.32 -0.70 -6.15
C GLU A 223 -12.55 0.41 -6.87
N ILE A 224 -11.24 0.21 -7.03
CA ILE A 224 -10.37 1.17 -7.70
C ILE A 224 -9.53 0.48 -8.79
N PRO A 225 -9.13 1.21 -9.85
CA PRO A 225 -8.16 0.71 -10.80
C PRO A 225 -6.78 0.48 -10.16
N LEU A 226 -6.13 -0.64 -10.46
CA LEU A 226 -4.75 -0.92 -10.03
C LEU A 226 -3.79 0.18 -10.50
N GLU A 227 -3.97 0.64 -11.74
CA GLU A 227 -3.21 1.71 -12.39
C GLU A 227 -3.39 3.05 -11.67
N GLY A 228 -4.62 3.36 -11.22
CA GLY A 228 -4.90 4.54 -10.43
C GLY A 228 -4.27 4.49 -9.04
N CYS A 229 -4.27 3.33 -8.39
CA CYS A 229 -3.53 3.13 -7.13
C CYS A 229 -2.03 3.31 -7.33
N ALA A 230 -1.46 2.76 -8.40
CA ALA A 230 -0.04 2.88 -8.74
C ALA A 230 0.36 4.35 -8.99
N ASP A 231 -0.43 5.08 -9.76
CA ASP A 231 -0.23 6.50 -10.03
C ASP A 231 -0.31 7.35 -8.76
N PHE A 232 -1.33 7.11 -7.92
CA PHE A 232 -1.47 7.79 -6.63
C PHE A 232 -0.25 7.60 -5.73
N LEU A 233 0.23 6.36 -5.60
CA LEU A 233 1.42 6.05 -4.79
C LEU A 233 2.68 6.73 -5.35
N ALA A 234 2.85 6.74 -6.68
CA ALA A 234 3.97 7.42 -7.32
C ALA A 234 3.90 8.94 -7.10
N SER A 235 2.73 9.55 -7.27
CA SER A 235 2.54 10.99 -7.06
C SER A 235 2.74 11.41 -5.60
N ASP A 236 2.24 10.62 -4.64
CA ASP A 236 2.47 10.92 -3.23
C ASP A 236 3.96 10.91 -2.86
N LEU A 237 4.74 10.00 -3.44
CA LEU A 237 6.18 9.96 -3.23
C LEU A 237 6.90 11.20 -3.78
N GLU A 238 6.34 11.96 -4.71
CA GLU A 238 6.90 13.25 -5.15
C GLU A 238 6.91 14.27 -4.01
N LYS A 239 5.93 14.19 -3.10
CA LYS A 239 5.85 15.05 -1.90
C LYS A 239 6.88 14.67 -0.85
N GLY A 240 7.45 13.46 -0.92
CA GLY A 240 8.46 12.96 0.02
C GLY A 240 7.96 13.00 1.46
N LEU A 241 8.70 13.68 2.33
CA LEU A 241 8.36 13.83 3.76
C LEU A 241 7.32 14.92 4.03
N ASN A 242 6.86 15.65 3.01
CA ASN A 242 5.80 16.64 3.13
C ASN A 242 4.40 16.07 2.81
N SER A 243 4.31 14.76 2.57
CA SER A 243 3.03 14.10 2.30
C SER A 243 2.08 14.21 3.50
N GLU A 244 0.85 14.64 3.23
CA GLU A 244 -0.23 14.69 4.21
C GLU A 244 -0.69 13.30 4.69
N TYR A 245 -0.21 12.23 4.07
CA TYR A 245 -0.59 10.86 4.38
C TYR A 245 0.39 10.14 5.31
N ILE A 246 1.46 10.80 5.75
CA ILE A 246 2.40 10.23 6.72
C ILE A 246 1.69 9.96 8.04
N GLY A 247 1.79 8.73 8.53
CA GLY A 247 1.14 8.25 9.75
C GLY A 247 -0.33 7.85 9.57
N HIS A 248 -0.83 7.76 8.33
CA HIS A 248 -2.25 7.51 8.05
C HIS A 248 -2.50 6.20 7.30
N ARG A 249 -3.69 5.64 7.54
CA ARG A 249 -4.30 4.60 6.69
C ARG A 249 -5.05 5.28 5.55
N VAL A 250 -4.61 5.11 4.33
CA VAL A 250 -5.11 5.85 3.16
C VAL A 250 -6.00 4.96 2.34
N SER A 251 -7.17 5.45 1.97
CA SER A 251 -8.09 4.75 1.08
C SER A 251 -8.44 5.63 -0.11
N LEU A 252 -8.77 4.99 -1.22
CA LEU A 252 -9.08 5.66 -2.47
C LEU A 252 -10.51 5.32 -2.89
N LYS A 253 -11.14 6.24 -3.62
CA LYS A 253 -12.44 6.06 -4.25
C LYS A 253 -12.44 6.72 -5.61
N VAL A 254 -13.01 6.05 -6.60
CA VAL A 254 -13.27 6.65 -7.90
C VAL A 254 -14.37 7.70 -7.78
N THR A 255 -14.11 8.93 -8.18
CA THR A 255 -15.15 9.94 -8.38
C THR A 255 -15.92 9.58 -9.63
N ALA A 256 -17.26 9.68 -9.60
CA ALA A 256 -18.05 9.50 -10.81
C ALA A 256 -17.49 10.42 -11.90
N ARG A 257 -17.20 9.85 -13.08
CA ARG A 257 -16.84 10.63 -14.27
C ARG A 257 -17.92 11.70 -14.45
N SER A 258 -17.53 12.96 -14.54
CA SER A 258 -18.39 13.95 -15.18
C SER A 258 -18.63 13.42 -16.59
N SER A 259 -19.84 12.92 -16.83
CA SER A 259 -20.33 12.53 -18.15
C SER A 259 -20.26 13.68 -19.13
#